data_AF-A0AAV1WTK6-F1
#
_entry.id   AF-A0AAV1WTK6-F1
#
_cell.length_a   1.000
_cell.length_b   1.000
_cell.length_c   1.000
_cell.angle_alpha   90.00
_cell.angle_beta   90.00
_cell.angle_gamma   90.00
#
_symmetry.space_group_name_H-M   'P 1'
#
loop_
_entity.id
_entity.type
_entity.pdbx_description
1 polymer ?
#
loop_
_entity_poly.entity_id
_entity_poly.type
_entity_poly.pdbx_seq_one_letter_code
_entity_poly.pdbx_strand_id
1 'polypeptide(L)' 'MFKSWNKKNEIKVVFKLDFQATQVPKMKKSTLMVSLVPDDVGKPIVKLEKTSVHDGTSNFTPL' A
#
# COMPACT_ATOMS: atom_id res chain seq x y z
N MET A 1 3.24 -47.71 -14.00
CA MET A 1 3.08 -46.74 -12.89
C MET A 1 3.60 -45.39 -13.37
N PHE A 2 2.73 -44.39 -13.50
CA PHE A 2 3.14 -43.03 -13.90
C PHE A 2 3.01 -42.11 -12.68
N LYS A 3 4.14 -41.68 -12.12
CA LYS A 3 4.14 -40.63 -11.09
C LYS A 3 4.02 -39.28 -11.80
N SER A 4 2.82 -38.71 -11.84
CA SER A 4 2.63 -37.33 -12.27
C SER A 4 3.08 -36.41 -11.14
N TRP A 5 4.29 -35.87 -11.27
CA TRP A 5 4.76 -34.73 -10.48
C TRP A 5 4.18 -33.46 -11.12
N ASN A 6 2.91 -33.17 -10.82
CA ASN A 6 2.29 -31.93 -11.23
C ASN A 6 2.77 -30.84 -10.26
N LYS A 7 3.98 -30.30 -10.49
CA LYS A 7 4.44 -29.10 -9.81
C LYS A 7 3.64 -27.93 -10.39
N LYS A 8 2.43 -27.80 -9.85
CA LYS A 8 1.41 -26.79 -10.09
C LYS A 8 2.06 -25.46 -10.47
N ASN A 9 1.95 -25.08 -11.75
CA ASN A 9 2.38 -23.77 -12.23
C ASN A 9 1.50 -22.72 -11.57
N GLU A 10 1.95 -22.16 -10.45
CA GLU A 10 1.28 -21.04 -9.80
C GLU A 10 1.62 -19.76 -10.56
N ILE A 11 0.63 -19.17 -11.23
CA ILE A 11 0.76 -17.86 -11.84
C ILE A 11 0.73 -16.83 -10.71
N LYS A 12 1.87 -16.18 -10.48
CA LYS A 12 1.96 -15.05 -9.55
C LYS A 12 1.67 -13.76 -10.30
N VAL A 13 0.68 -13.02 -9.83
CA VAL A 13 0.40 -11.65 -10.27
C VAL A 13 0.87 -10.71 -9.16
N VAL A 14 1.70 -9.73 -9.51
CA VAL A 14 2.18 -8.70 -8.58
C VAL A 14 1.51 -7.39 -8.95
N PHE A 15 0.81 -6.80 -7.98
CA PHE A 15 0.23 -5.46 -8.12
C PHE A 15 1.14 -4.46 -7.42
N LYS A 16 1.47 -3.36 -8.11
CA LYS A 16 2.14 -2.21 -7.51
C LYS A 16 1.10 -1.12 -7.24
N LEU A 17 1.06 -0.61 -6.02
CA LEU A 17 0.17 0.45 -5.59
C LEU A 17 1.00 1.61 -5.04
N ASP A 18 0.93 2.77 -5.70
CA ASP A 18 1.56 4.00 -5.24
C ASP A 18 0.46 4.93 -4.69
N PHE A 19 0.67 5.45 -3.47
CA PHE A 19 -0.33 6.25 -2.76
C PHE A 19 0.17 7.68 -2.56
N GLN A 20 -0.67 8.67 -2.88
CA GLN A 20 -0.44 10.07 -2.55
C GLN A 20 -1.63 10.61 -1.75
N ALA A 21 -1.43 10.84 -0.46
CA ALA A 21 -2.44 11.45 0.39
C ALA A 21 -2.31 12.98 0.31
N THR A 22 -3.30 13.65 -0.27
CA THR A 22 -3.30 15.11 -0.46
C THR A 22 -4.04 15.87 0.65
N GLN A 23 -4.98 15.20 1.34
CA GLN A 23 -5.77 15.76 2.42
C GLN A 23 -5.46 15.02 3.71
N VAL A 24 -4.31 15.34 4.31
CA VAL A 24 -3.91 14.76 5.58
C VAL A 24 -4.32 15.71 6.71
N PRO A 25 -5.20 15.29 7.64
CA PRO A 25 -5.58 16.13 8.76
C PRO A 25 -4.37 16.39 9.66
N LYS A 26 -4.32 17.58 10.27
CA LYS A 26 -3.25 17.94 11.21
C LYS A 26 -3.31 17.03 12.44
N MET A 27 -2.39 16.07 12.51
CA MET A 27 -2.28 15.10 13.60
C MET A 27 -1.13 15.48 14.54
N LYS A 28 -1.28 15.19 15.84
CA LYS A 28 -0.22 15.40 16.85
C LYS A 28 1.08 14.65 16.52
N LYS A 29 0.97 13.55 15.77
CA LYS A 29 2.09 12.80 15.20
C LYS A 29 1.98 12.91 13.68
N SER A 30 3.01 13.44 13.03
CA SER A 30 3.09 13.63 11.58
C SER A 30 3.59 12.37 10.86
N THR A 31 3.03 11.20 11.19
CA THR A 31 3.45 9.94 10.57
C THR A 31 2.23 9.12 10.17
N LEU A 32 2.22 8.64 8.93
CA LEU A 32 1.17 7.81 8.37
C LEU A 32 1.68 6.40 8.09
N MET A 33 0.77 5.44 8.12
CA MET A 33 1.02 4.06 7.73
C MET A 33 -0.16 3.61 6.87
N VAL A 34 0.14 3.01 5.72
CA VAL A 34 -0.89 2.45 4.84
C VAL A 34 -1.00 0.95 5.09
N SER A 35 -2.21 0.43 5.18
CA SER A 35 -2.46 -1.00 5.34
C SER A 35 -3.46 -1.51 4.30
N LEU A 36 -3.14 -2.65 3.70
CA LEU A 36 -4.04 -3.36 2.79
C LEU A 36 -4.88 -4.35 3.60
N VAL A 37 -6.20 -4.15 3.60
CA VAL A 37 -7.19 -4.98 4.30
C VAL A 37 -8.14 -5.56 3.24
N PRO A 38 -8.13 -6.89 3.01
CA PRO A 38 -9.10 -7.54 2.14
C PRO A 38 -10.48 -7.52 2.78
N ASP A 39 -11.51 -7.38 1.95
CA ASP A 39 -12.91 -7.34 2.38
C ASP A 39 -13.34 -8.64 3.10
N ASP A 40 -12.89 -9.79 2.59
CA ASP A 40 -13.23 -11.12 3.09
C ASP A 40 -12.50 -11.53 4.38
N VAL A 41 -11.29 -11.01 4.60
CA VAL A 41 -10.45 -11.34 5.77
C VAL A 41 -10.66 -10.34 6.91
N GLY A 42 -11.00 -9.09 6.58
CA GLY A 42 -11.25 -8.00 7.55
C GLY A 42 -10.04 -7.56 8.37
N LYS A 43 -8.84 -8.12 8.10
CA LYS A 43 -7.60 -7.82 8.82
C LYS A 43 -6.50 -7.40 7.85
N PRO A 44 -5.58 -6.51 8.26
CA PRO A 44 -4.46 -6.12 7.43
C PRO A 44 -3.56 -7.30 7.03
N ILE A 45 -3.39 -7.52 5.73
CA ILE A 45 -2.44 -8.53 5.20
C ILE A 45 -1.08 -7.92 4.86
N VAL A 46 -1.04 -6.61 4.58
CA VAL A 46 0.18 -5.86 4.33
C VAL A 46 0.09 -4.54 5.06
N LYS A 47 1.15 -4.16 5.76
CA LYS A 47 1.34 -2.82 6.33
C LYS A 47 2.61 -2.25 5.73
N LEU A 48 2.51 -1.10 5.09
CA LEU A 48 3.66 -0.37 4.59
C LEU A 48 4.41 0.29 5.75
N GLU A 49 5.64 0.72 5.49
CA GLU A 49 6.43 1.45 6.48
C GLU A 49 5.72 2.76 6.89
N LYS A 50 6.03 3.23 8.09
CA LYS A 50 5.58 4.53 8.56
C LYS A 50 6.34 5.62 7.79
N THR A 51 5.61 6.56 7.21
CA THR A 51 6.21 7.68 6.47
C THR A 51 5.80 8.99 7.11
N SER A 52 6.76 9.91 7.24
CA SER A 52 6.51 11.26 7.70
C SER A 52 5.58 12.00 6.74
N VAL A 53 4.58 12.66 7.28
CA VAL A 53 3.71 13.56 6.53
C VAL A 53 4.47 14.86 6.34
N HIS A 54 4.82 15.17 5.10
CA HIS A 54 5.31 16.49 4.73
C HIS A 54 4.10 17.35 4.39
N ASP A 55 3.87 18.42 5.16
CA ASP A 55 2.77 19.37 4.94
C ASP A 55 2.99 20.06 3.58
N GLY A 56 2.33 19.54 2.55
CA GLY A 56 2.56 19.89 1.16
C GLY A 56 1.90 21.21 0.80
N THR A 57 2.45 22.34 1.25
CA THR A 57 2.22 23.61 0.56
C THR A 57 3.31 23.75 -0.49
N SER A 58 3.17 23.04 -1.61
CA SER A 58 3.92 23.43 -2.80
C SER A 58 3.20 24.66 -3.35
N ASN A 59 3.75 25.84 -3.07
CA ASN A 59 3.29 27.12 -3.64
C ASN A 59 3.48 27.05 -5.16
N PHE A 60 2.52 26.49 -5.88
CA PHE A 60 2.48 26.63 -7.33
C PHE A 60 1.88 28.01 -7.63
N THR A 61 2.75 29.00 -7.76
CA THR A 61 2.41 30.31 -8.32
C THR A 61 2.57 30.22 -9.84
N PRO A 62 1.50 30.29 -10.64
CA PRO A 62 1.64 30.46 -12.08
C PRO A 62 2.11 31.90 -12.37
N LEU A 63 3.16 32.03 -13.20
CA LEU A 63 3.57 33.29 -13.84
C LEU A 63 2.64 33.61 -15.01
#